data_AF-A0A8J5N533-F1
#
_entry.id   AF-A0A8J5N533-F1
#
_cell.length_a   1.000
_cell.length_b   1.000
_cell.length_c   1.000
_cell.angle_alpha   90.00
_cell.angle_beta   90.00
_cell.angle_gamma   90.00
#
_symmetry.space_group_name_H-M   'P 1'
#
loop_
_entity.id
_entity.type
_entity.pdbx_description
1 polymer ?
#
loop_
_entity_poly.entity_id
_entity_poly.type
_entity_poly.pdbx_seq_one_letter_code
_entity_poly.pdbx_strand_id
1 'polypeptide(L)'
;QVIFPLQFTGLLGKVDVVADVEGGGTSGQSGAIRYAVSLALRSFVDQDMVEKMRIAGLLTRDPRRRERKKPGWKGARAKYTWKKR
;
A
#
# COMPACT_ATOMS: atom_id res chain seq x y z
N GLN A 1 -3.19 -7.77 5.11
CA GLN A 1 -2.19 -6.89 4.47
C GLN A 1 -0.85 -6.96 5.19
N VAL A 2 -0.81 -6.75 6.52
CA VAL A 2 0.44 -6.69 7.31
C VAL A 2 1.23 -8.01 7.35
N ILE A 3 0.55 -9.15 7.40
CA ILE A 3 1.18 -10.49 7.50
C ILE A 3 1.88 -10.92 6.20
N PHE A 4 1.44 -10.40 5.05
CA PHE A 4 1.89 -10.85 3.73
C PHE A 4 3.43 -10.83 3.54
N PRO A 5 4.15 -9.74 3.85
CA PRO A 5 5.61 -9.72 3.74
C PRO A 5 6.33 -10.72 4.66
N LEU A 6 5.78 -11.02 5.85
CA LEU A 6 6.36 -11.98 6.79
C LEU A 6 6.20 -13.43 6.30
N GLN A 7 5.04 -13.75 5.73
CA GLN A 7 4.80 -15.04 5.09
C GLN A 7 5.64 -15.22 3.83
N PHE A 8 5.71 -14.19 2.98
CA PHE A 8 6.46 -14.23 1.72
C PHE A 8 7.97 -14.46 1.93
N THR A 9 8.54 -13.87 2.98
CA THR A 9 9.96 -14.00 3.31
C THR A 9 10.28 -15.21 4.20
N GLY A 10 9.28 -15.95 4.68
CA GLY A 10 9.48 -17.07 5.60
C GLY A 10 10.01 -16.66 6.99
N LEU A 11 9.79 -15.40 7.37
CA LEU A 11 10.20 -14.80 8.64
C LEU A 11 9.05 -14.68 9.64
N LEU A 12 7.90 -15.30 9.34
CA LEU A 12 6.77 -15.37 10.26
C LEU A 12 7.19 -16.03 11.59
N GLY A 13 7.00 -15.31 12.69
CA GLY A 13 7.37 -15.77 14.04
C GLY A 13 8.87 -15.67 14.36
N LYS A 14 9.69 -15.09 13.49
CA LYS A 14 11.13 -14.89 13.71
C LYS A 14 11.53 -13.44 14.01
N VAL A 15 10.60 -12.51 13.84
CA VAL A 15 10.83 -11.07 14.01
C VAL A 15 9.69 -10.46 14.81
N ASP A 16 10.04 -9.52 15.69
CA ASP A 16 9.09 -8.67 16.39
C ASP A 16 8.94 -7.34 15.64
N VAL A 17 7.70 -6.87 15.51
CA VAL A 17 7.38 -5.65 14.76
C VAL A 17 6.65 -4.69 15.69
N VAL A 18 7.27 -3.54 15.94
CA VAL A 18 6.65 -2.37 16.58
C VAL A 18 6.55 -1.27 15.54
N ALA A 19 5.36 -0.70 15.35
CA ALA A 19 5.13 0.31 14.33
C ALA A 19 4.13 1.37 14.82
N ASP A 20 4.50 2.63 14.65
CA ASP A 20 3.62 3.78 14.85
C ASP A 20 3.09 4.26 13.50
N VAL A 21 1.78 4.54 13.45
CA VAL A 21 1.12 5.02 12.23
C VAL A 21 0.12 6.11 12.57
N GLU A 22 0.16 7.20 11.81
CA GLU A 22 -0.72 8.35 12.01
C GLU A 22 -1.43 8.74 10.71
N GLY A 23 -2.67 9.23 10.85
CA GLY A 23 -3.50 9.67 9.73
C GLY A 23 -4.07 8.54 8.87
N GLY A 24 -4.79 8.93 7.81
CA GLY A 24 -5.43 7.99 6.88
C GLY A 24 -6.65 7.27 7.49
N GLY A 25 -6.90 6.05 7.02
CA GLY A 25 -7.94 5.16 7.54
C GLY A 25 -7.43 3.71 7.63
N THR A 26 -8.22 2.78 8.16
CA THR A 26 -7.77 1.41 8.51
C THR A 26 -7.08 0.67 7.38
N SER A 27 -7.65 0.68 6.17
CA SER A 27 -7.06 0.04 5.00
C SER A 27 -5.78 0.74 4.52
N GLY A 28 -5.75 2.08 4.55
CA GLY A 28 -4.58 2.88 4.19
C GLY A 28 -3.41 2.66 5.16
N GLN A 29 -3.68 2.64 6.46
CA GLN A 29 -2.70 2.34 7.50
C GLN A 29 -2.15 0.93 7.35
N SER A 30 -3.02 -0.07 7.10
CA SER A 30 -2.57 -1.45 6.87
C SER A 30 -1.63 -1.58 5.65
N GLY A 31 -1.86 -0.78 4.60
CA GLY A 31 -0.99 -0.71 3.43
C GLY A 31 0.34 0.00 3.70
N ALA A 32 0.31 1.06 4.51
CA ALA A 32 1.51 1.77 4.94
C ALA A 32 2.41 0.88 5.80
N ILE A 33 1.85 0.20 6.80
CA ILE A 33 2.58 -0.76 7.65
C ILE A 33 3.15 -1.89 6.79
N ARG A 34 2.38 -2.45 5.85
CA ARG A 34 2.87 -3.49 4.93
C ARG A 34 4.12 -3.03 4.17
N TYR A 35 4.11 -1.79 3.66
CA TYR A 35 5.25 -1.24 2.93
C TYR A 35 6.46 -1.02 3.84
N ALA A 36 6.26 -0.44 5.02
CA ALA A 36 7.32 -0.22 6.00
C ALA A 36 7.98 -1.54 6.45
N VAL A 37 7.17 -2.56 6.78
CA VAL A 37 7.66 -3.90 7.14
C VAL A 37 8.45 -4.51 5.99
N SER A 38 7.96 -4.39 4.75
CA SER A 38 8.69 -4.91 3.57
C SER A 38 10.06 -4.25 3.38
N LEU A 39 10.17 -2.95 3.64
CA LEU A 39 11.45 -2.23 3.58
C LEU A 39 12.40 -2.67 4.70
N ALA A 40 11.90 -2.85 5.92
CA ALA A 40 12.69 -3.31 7.05
C ALA A 40 13.22 -4.75 6.85
N LEU A 41 12.37 -5.65 6.34
CA LEU A 41 12.75 -7.05 6.07
C LEU A 41 13.83 -7.18 4.99
N ARG A 42 13.96 -6.19 4.09
CA ARG A 42 14.98 -6.18 3.02
C ARG A 42 16.39 -6.34 3.57
N SER A 43 16.67 -5.85 4.78
CA SER A 43 18.00 -5.91 5.40
C SER A 43 18.35 -7.29 5.96
N PHE A 44 17.35 -8.17 6.14
CA PHE A 44 17.52 -9.51 6.73
C PHE A 44 17.48 -10.64 5.71
N VAL A 45 17.35 -10.34 4.42
CA VAL A 45 17.17 -11.32 3.34
C VAL A 45 18.20 -11.12 2.22
N ASP A 46 18.46 -12.20 1.48
CA ASP A 46 19.39 -12.19 0.35
C ASP A 46 18.87 -11.37 -0.84
N GLN A 47 19.77 -10.94 -1.71
CA GLN A 47 19.47 -10.14 -2.90
C GLN A 47 18.42 -10.78 -3.83
N ASP A 48 18.43 -12.11 -3.95
CA ASP A 48 17.44 -12.86 -4.74
C ASP A 48 16.03 -12.74 -4.16
N MET A 49 15.91 -12.74 -2.83
CA MET A 49 14.63 -12.54 -2.15
C MET A 49 14.16 -11.09 -2.32
N VAL A 50 15.08 -10.13 -2.29
CA VAL A 50 14.76 -8.72 -2.55
C VAL A 50 14.16 -8.54 -3.95
N GLU A 51 14.72 -9.21 -4.96
CA GLU A 51 14.18 -9.15 -6.32
C GLU A 51 12.79 -9.81 -6.41
N LYS A 52 12.58 -10.95 -5.74
CA LYS A 52 11.24 -11.56 -5.61
C LYS A 52 10.23 -10.63 -4.94
N MET A 53 10.64 -9.92 -3.89
CA MET A 53 9.79 -8.93 -3.21
C MET A 53 9.46 -7.74 -4.12
N ARG A 54 10.41 -7.31 -4.95
CA ARG A 54 10.21 -6.25 -5.96
C ARG A 54 9.16 -6.68 -6.99
N ILE A 55 9.28 -7.88 -7.54
CA ILE A 55 8.33 -8.45 -8.50
C ILE A 55 6.96 -8.65 -7.87
N ALA A 56 6.88 -9.08 -6.60
CA ALA A 56 5.64 -9.21 -5.84
C ALA A 56 4.99 -7.86 -5.47
N GLY A 57 5.63 -6.72 -5.79
CA GLY A 57 5.10 -5.38 -5.53
C GLY A 57 5.13 -4.96 -4.06
N LEU A 58 5.91 -5.65 -3.23
CA LEU A 58 6.08 -5.32 -1.79
C LEU A 58 6.94 -4.08 -1.58
N LEU A 59 7.89 -3.82 -2.49
CA LEU A 59 8.82 -2.70 -2.42
C LEU A 59 8.37 -1.47 -3.21
N THR A 60 7.17 -1.50 -3.80
CA THR A 60 6.61 -0.39 -4.58
C THR A 60 5.57 0.37 -3.76
N ARG A 61 5.78 1.68 -3.61
CA ARG A 61 4.79 2.56 -2.98
C ARG A 61 3.58 2.73 -3.88
N ASP A 62 2.37 2.61 -3.33
CA ASP A 62 1.12 2.84 -4.09
C ASP A 62 0.96 4.35 -4.38
N PRO A 63 0.99 4.78 -5.66
CA PRO A 63 0.85 6.19 -6.01
C PRO A 63 -0.61 6.66 -6.04
N ARG A 64 -1.58 5.74 -5.93
CA ARG A 64 -3.01 6.06 -6.05
C ARG A 64 -3.44 6.96 -4.91
N ARG A 65 -4.13 8.03 -5.28
CA ARG A 65 -4.63 9.06 -4.36
C ARG A 65 -5.93 9.62 -4.89
N ARG A 66 -6.78 10.11 -3.97
CA ARG A 66 -8.11 10.59 -4.31
C ARG A 66 -7.99 11.75 -5.30
N GLU A 67 -8.54 11.57 -6.51
CA GLU A 67 -8.61 12.66 -7.48
C GLU A 67 -9.54 13.76 -6.96
N ARG A 68 -9.16 15.01 -7.20
CA ARG A 68 -9.97 16.17 -6.80
C ARG A 68 -11.29 16.24 -7.58
N LYS A 69 -12.29 16.90 -6.99
CA LYS A 69 -13.52 17.28 -7.69
C LYS A 69 -13.22 18.34 -8.76
N LYS A 70 -13.89 18.25 -9.91
CA LYS A 70 -13.84 19.26 -10.97
C LYS A 70 -15.05 20.20 -10.87
N PRO A 71 -14.90 21.51 -11.11
CA PRO A 71 -16.03 22.44 -11.09
C PRO A 71 -17.04 22.06 -12.18
N GLY A 72 -18.33 22.22 -11.89
CA GLY A 72 -19.42 21.80 -12.79
C GLY A 72 -19.65 20.29 -12.89
N TRP A 73 -18.87 19.46 -12.18
CA TRP A 73 -19.03 17.99 -12.15
C TRP A 73 -19.55 17.54 -10.77
N LYS A 74 -20.27 16.41 -10.72
CA LYS A 74 -20.79 15.84 -9.46
C LYS A 74 -19.63 15.31 -8.59
N GLY A 75 -18.62 14.71 -9.22
CA GLY A 75 -17.41 14.20 -8.56
C GLY A 75 -16.15 14.42 -9.38
N ALA A 76 -15.09 13.66 -9.10
CA ALA A 76 -13.85 13.72 -9.87
C ALA A 76 -14.05 13.30 -11.34
N ARG A 77 -14.87 12.26 -11.56
CA ARG A 77 -15.22 11.71 -12.88
C ARG A 77 -16.73 11.71 -13.17
N ALA A 78 -17.55 11.60 -12.13
CA ALA A 78 -19.01 11.60 -12.28
C ALA A 78 -19.52 12.97 -12.72
N LYS A 79 -20.32 13.00 -13.79
CA LYS A 79 -21.01 14.19 -14.31
C LYS A 79 -22.44 14.24 -13.77
N TYR A 80 -23.05 15.42 -13.79
CA TYR A 80 -24.49 15.53 -13.59
C TYR A 80 -25.23 14.90 -14.77
N THR A 81 -26.47 14.47 -14.54
CA THR A 81 -27.33 13.93 -15.59
C THR A 81 -27.52 14.98 -16.68
N TRP A 82 -27.13 14.64 -17.90
CA TRP A 82 -27.33 15.50 -19.06
C TRP A 82 -28.76 15.34 -19.58
N LYS A 83 -29.48 16.45 -19.76
CA LYS A 83 -30.80 16.48 -20.39
C LYS A 83 -30.65 17.07 -21.79
N LYS A 84 -31.16 16.35 -22.80
CA LYS A 84 -31.04 16.72 -24.22
C LYS A 84 -32.11 17.72 -24.70
N ARG A 85 -33.26 17.76 -24.02
CA ARG A 85 -34.45 18.53 -24.38
C ARG A 85 -34.69 19.61 -23.34
#